data_AF-A0A7C0U494-F1
#
_entry.id   AF-A0A7C0U494-F1
#
_cell.length_a   1.000
_cell.length_b   1.000
_cell.length_c   1.000
_cell.angle_alpha   90.00
_cell.angle_beta   90.00
_cell.angle_gamma   90.00
#
_symmetry.space_group_name_H-M   'P 1'
#
loop_
_entity.id
_entity.type
_entity.pdbx_description
1 polymer ?
#
loop_
_entity_poly.entity_id
_entity_poly.type
_entity_poly.pdbx_seq_one_letter_code
_entity_poly.pdbx_strand_id
1 'polypeptide(L)'
;MEKIRNGKGYHLIIDGVECDYNKISDNHFIYEFLDKYPTEINMNKVSPPYVNRYYMNDIEMIFGFVMIAESHISIHANLATSEMNLDIYSCKEFDIDKAIKDIIHLFGIKKSKIKVLIRGQEVPRFIKIADNLSAHLSETGTFL
;
A
#
# COMPACT_ATOMS: atom_id res chain seq x y z
N MET A 1 18.83 21.90 14.04
CA MET A 1 18.08 21.80 12.78
C MET A 1 17.79 20.33 12.54
N GLU A 2 16.57 19.89 12.80
CA GLU A 2 16.12 18.56 12.36
C GLU A 2 16.26 18.48 10.84
N LYS A 3 17.04 17.50 10.35
CA LYS A 3 17.00 17.13 8.94
C LYS A 3 15.60 16.55 8.68
N ILE A 4 14.70 17.38 8.15
CA ILE A 4 13.41 16.95 7.66
C ILE A 4 13.69 15.91 6.57
N ARG A 5 13.41 14.64 6.87
CA ARG A 5 13.49 13.55 5.90
C ARG A 5 12.34 13.75 4.91
N ASN A 6 12.66 14.13 3.68
CA ASN A 6 11.74 14.05 2.54
C ASN A 6 11.38 12.56 2.32
N GLY A 7 10.34 12.07 2.98
CA GLY A 7 9.91 10.67 2.82
C GLY A 7 9.30 10.46 1.44
N LYS A 8 9.93 9.63 0.59
CA LYS A 8 9.42 9.19 -0.72
C LYS A 8 9.10 7.70 -0.70
N GLY A 9 8.23 7.28 0.21
CA GLY A 9 7.84 5.86 0.28
C GLY A 9 7.04 5.44 -0.94
N TYR A 10 7.17 4.18 -1.36
CA TYR A 10 6.32 3.61 -2.42
C TYR A 10 5.32 2.65 -1.81
N HIS A 11 4.07 2.80 -2.23
CA HIS A 11 2.98 1.88 -1.92
C HIS A 11 2.48 1.30 -3.25
N LEU A 12 2.93 0.09 -3.53
CA LEU A 12 2.49 -0.72 -4.66
C LEU A 12 1.23 -1.47 -4.24
N ILE A 13 0.16 -1.29 -5.01
CA ILE A 13 -1.16 -1.89 -4.82
C ILE A 13 -1.44 -2.74 -6.05
N ILE A 14 -1.75 -4.02 -5.85
CA ILE A 14 -2.04 -4.98 -6.92
C ILE A 14 -3.38 -5.65 -6.60
N ASP A 15 -4.36 -5.41 -7.47
CA ASP A 15 -5.61 -6.16 -7.49
C ASP A 15 -5.50 -7.24 -8.59
N GLY A 16 -5.26 -8.48 -8.19
CA GLY A 16 -5.15 -9.63 -9.06
C GLY A 16 -6.47 -10.36 -9.23
N VAL A 17 -6.76 -10.78 -10.46
CA VAL A 17 -7.94 -11.57 -10.84
C VAL A 17 -7.45 -12.78 -11.64
N GLU A 18 -8.19 -13.90 -11.56
CA GLU A 18 -7.79 -15.19 -12.13
C GLU A 18 -6.42 -15.63 -11.59
N CYS A 19 -6.23 -15.54 -10.27
CA CYS A 19 -5.01 -15.99 -9.61
C CYS A 19 -4.95 -17.53 -9.58
N ASP A 20 -3.76 -18.09 -9.41
CA ASP A 20 -3.60 -19.52 -9.15
C ASP A 20 -4.24 -19.88 -7.80
N TYR A 21 -5.38 -20.57 -7.88
CA TYR A 21 -6.16 -20.97 -6.72
C TYR A 21 -5.32 -21.73 -5.68
N ASN A 22 -4.41 -22.61 -6.11
CA ASN A 22 -3.60 -23.39 -5.18
C ASN A 22 -2.62 -22.52 -4.38
N LYS A 23 -2.24 -21.36 -4.91
CA LYS A 23 -1.36 -20.40 -4.24
C LYS A 23 -2.12 -19.52 -3.29
N ILE A 24 -3.19 -18.89 -3.77
CA ILE A 24 -3.98 -17.96 -2.94
C ILE A 24 -4.81 -18.69 -1.87
N SER A 25 -5.01 -20.01 -1.99
CA SER A 25 -5.68 -20.84 -0.99
C SER A 25 -4.72 -21.63 -0.10
N ASP A 26 -3.41 -21.34 -0.10
CA ASP A 26 -2.45 -22.04 0.77
C ASP A 26 -1.91 -21.09 1.84
N ASN A 27 -2.32 -21.31 3.10
CA ASN A 27 -1.88 -20.52 4.24
C ASN A 27 -0.36 -20.58 4.43
N HIS A 28 0.26 -21.74 4.17
CA HIS A 28 1.69 -21.93 4.30
C HIS A 28 2.44 -21.19 3.19
N PHE A 29 1.98 -21.30 1.94
CA PHE A 29 2.55 -20.53 0.84
C PHE A 29 2.50 -19.02 1.11
N ILE A 30 1.36 -18.51 1.57
CA ILE A 30 1.20 -17.07 1.88
C ILE A 30 2.11 -16.67 3.04
N TYR A 31 2.22 -17.50 4.08
CA TYR A 31 3.13 -17.25 5.20
C TYR A 31 4.59 -17.16 4.71
N GLU A 32 5.04 -18.15 3.93
CA GLU A 32 6.41 -18.20 3.39
C GLU A 32 6.70 -17.02 2.46
N PHE A 33 5.73 -16.62 1.63
CA PHE A 33 5.82 -15.42 0.82
C PHE A 33 6.04 -14.18 1.69
N LEU A 34 5.19 -13.95 2.69
CA LEU A 34 5.32 -12.80 3.59
C LEU A 34 6.58 -12.85 4.46
N ASP A 35 7.11 -14.05 4.75
CA ASP A 35 8.32 -14.23 5.55
C ASP A 35 9.59 -13.88 4.77
N LYS A 36 9.66 -14.31 3.50
CA LYS A 36 10.87 -14.24 2.68
C LYS A 36 10.91 -13.04 1.75
N TYR A 37 9.78 -12.70 1.15
CA TYR A 37 9.72 -11.70 0.09
C TYR A 37 10.18 -10.29 0.50
N PRO A 38 9.96 -9.80 1.74
CA PRO A 38 10.56 -8.54 2.18
C PRO A 38 12.07 -8.48 1.91
N THR A 39 12.80 -9.55 2.19
CA THR A 39 14.25 -9.64 1.97
C THR A 39 14.60 -9.55 0.47
N GLU A 40 13.83 -10.21 -0.39
CA GLU A 40 14.01 -10.22 -1.86
C GLU A 40 13.85 -8.84 -2.52
N ILE A 41 13.16 -7.91 -1.84
CA ILE A 41 13.02 -6.52 -2.26
C ILE A 41 13.80 -5.54 -1.35
N ASN A 42 14.83 -6.05 -0.66
CA ASN A 42 15.75 -5.30 0.19
C ASN A 42 15.07 -4.55 1.36
N MET A 43 14.03 -5.14 1.94
CA MET A 43 13.33 -4.68 3.14
C MET A 43 13.61 -5.59 4.33
N ASN A 44 13.52 -5.03 5.53
CA ASN A 44 13.74 -5.78 6.77
C ASN A 44 12.40 -6.06 7.45
N LYS A 45 12.04 -7.34 7.58
CA LYS A 45 10.93 -7.79 8.40
C LYS A 45 11.23 -7.57 9.89
N VAL A 46 10.25 -7.12 10.66
CA VAL A 46 10.38 -6.89 12.12
C VAL A 46 9.45 -7.76 12.96
N SER A 47 8.59 -8.54 12.33
CA SER A 47 7.72 -9.53 12.98
C SER A 47 7.65 -10.84 12.20
N PRO A 48 7.27 -11.95 12.82
CA PRO A 48 6.68 -13.06 12.07
C PRO A 48 5.45 -12.57 11.26
N PRO A 49 5.16 -13.15 10.08
CA PRO A 49 3.89 -12.94 9.41
C PRO A 49 2.72 -13.45 10.23
N TYR A 50 1.56 -12.82 10.06
CA TYR A 50 0.27 -13.33 10.50
C TYR A 50 -0.53 -13.74 9.27
N VAL A 51 -1.05 -14.97 9.26
CA VAL A 51 -1.93 -15.47 8.20
C VAL A 51 -3.14 -16.13 8.84
N ASN A 52 -4.32 -15.76 8.39
CA ASN A 52 -5.58 -16.29 8.90
C ASN A 52 -6.53 -16.61 7.75
N ARG A 53 -7.16 -17.77 7.84
CA ARG A 53 -8.26 -18.19 6.98
C ARG A 53 -9.56 -18.07 7.76
N TYR A 54 -10.52 -17.38 7.18
CA TYR A 54 -11.80 -17.10 7.80
C TYR A 54 -12.93 -17.09 6.76
N TYR A 55 -14.16 -17.07 7.24
CA TYR A 55 -15.34 -16.93 6.39
C TYR A 55 -15.96 -15.54 6.58
N MET A 56 -16.41 -14.94 5.48
CA MET A 56 -17.17 -13.69 5.46
C MET A 56 -18.35 -13.85 4.50
N ASN A 57 -19.58 -13.79 5.02
CA ASN A 57 -20.81 -14.03 4.24
C ASN A 57 -20.75 -15.35 3.44
N ASP A 58 -20.38 -16.45 4.11
CA ASP A 58 -20.21 -17.80 3.53
C ASP A 58 -19.12 -17.93 2.44
N ILE A 59 -18.34 -16.88 2.22
CA ILE A 59 -17.19 -16.89 1.30
C ILE A 59 -15.92 -17.15 2.13
N GLU A 60 -15.13 -18.12 1.69
CA GLU A 60 -13.83 -18.42 2.28
C GLU A 60 -12.79 -17.39 1.84
N MET A 61 -12.07 -16.85 2.82
CA MET A 61 -11.13 -15.75 2.65
C MET A 61 -9.80 -16.10 3.31
N ILE A 62 -8.71 -15.53 2.79
CA ILE A 62 -7.43 -15.48 3.49
C ILE A 62 -7.00 -14.04 3.68
N PHE A 63 -6.49 -13.74 4.87
CA PHE A 63 -5.78 -12.51 5.17
C PHE A 63 -4.35 -12.83 5.61
N GLY A 64 -3.38 -12.07 5.11
CA GLY A 64 -1.98 -12.14 5.49
C GLY A 64 -1.40 -10.76 5.71
N PHE A 65 -0.52 -10.63 6.70
CA PHE A 65 0.13 -9.37 7.05
C PHE A 65 1.51 -9.61 7.65
N VAL A 66 2.48 -8.76 7.30
CA VAL A 66 3.79 -8.75 7.93
C VAL A 66 4.27 -7.32 8.15
N MET A 67 4.79 -7.04 9.35
CA MET A 67 5.44 -5.77 9.64
C MET A 67 6.87 -5.78 9.11
N ILE A 68 7.23 -4.72 8.41
CA ILE A 68 8.60 -4.41 8.05
C ILE A 68 9.03 -3.14 8.80
N ALA A 69 10.32 -2.91 8.93
CA ALA A 69 10.87 -1.82 9.75
C ALA A 69 10.31 -0.44 9.42
N GLU A 70 9.85 -0.25 8.17
CA GLU A 70 9.37 1.03 7.68
C GLU A 70 8.05 0.91 6.89
N SER A 71 7.11 0.05 7.35
CA SER A 71 5.68 -0.07 6.95
C SER A 71 5.16 -1.53 7.06
N HIS A 72 4.72 -2.18 5.96
CA HIS A 72 4.09 -3.49 5.95
C HIS A 72 3.93 -4.06 4.53
N ILE A 73 3.68 -5.37 4.46
CA ILE A 73 3.09 -6.04 3.30
C ILE A 73 1.79 -6.72 3.76
N SER A 74 0.70 -6.56 3.02
CA SER A 74 -0.59 -7.19 3.30
C SER A 74 -1.17 -7.87 2.08
N ILE A 75 -1.87 -8.98 2.28
CA ILE A 75 -2.60 -9.71 1.25
C ILE A 75 -3.99 -10.09 1.76
N HIS A 76 -4.99 -9.94 0.90
CA HIS A 76 -6.33 -10.48 1.09
C HIS A 76 -6.67 -11.33 -0.14
N ALA A 77 -7.27 -12.49 0.04
CA ALA A 77 -7.72 -13.34 -1.05
C ALA A 77 -9.19 -13.73 -0.87
N ASN A 78 -9.95 -13.61 -1.95
CA ASN A 78 -11.30 -14.15 -2.07
C ASN A 78 -11.23 -15.45 -2.87
N LEU A 79 -11.47 -16.58 -2.20
CA LEU A 79 -11.31 -17.89 -2.82
C LEU A 79 -12.47 -18.26 -3.75
N ALA A 80 -13.65 -17.65 -3.57
CA ALA A 80 -14.79 -17.89 -4.46
C ALA A 80 -14.57 -17.29 -5.86
N THR A 81 -13.84 -16.18 -5.95
CA THR A 81 -13.58 -15.47 -7.22
C THR A 81 -12.16 -15.63 -7.75
N SER A 82 -11.28 -16.31 -7.00
CA SER A 82 -9.85 -16.40 -7.27
C SER A 82 -9.17 -15.03 -7.44
N GLU A 83 -9.54 -14.10 -6.56
CA GLU A 83 -9.04 -12.72 -6.56
C GLU A 83 -8.14 -12.49 -5.35
N MET A 84 -7.15 -11.62 -5.51
CA MET A 84 -6.30 -11.16 -4.41
C MET A 84 -6.05 -9.66 -4.47
N ASN A 85 -5.98 -9.02 -3.31
CA ASN A 85 -5.50 -7.65 -3.15
C ASN A 85 -4.19 -7.72 -2.37
N LEU A 86 -3.13 -7.12 -2.91
CA LEU A 86 -1.81 -7.08 -2.29
C LEU A 86 -1.33 -5.64 -2.18
N ASP A 87 -0.84 -5.29 -1.00
CA ASP A 87 -0.14 -4.05 -0.72
C ASP A 87 1.31 -4.34 -0.34
N ILE A 88 2.25 -3.71 -1.05
CA ILE A 88 3.65 -3.62 -0.66
C ILE A 88 3.93 -2.14 -0.40
N TYR A 89 3.95 -1.75 0.87
CA TYR A 89 4.21 -0.37 1.25
C TYR A 89 5.52 -0.29 2.05
N SER A 90 6.44 0.57 1.62
CA SER A 90 7.72 0.83 2.27
C SER A 90 8.08 2.31 2.20
N CYS A 91 8.64 2.87 3.28
CA CYS A 91 9.27 4.20 3.24
C CYS A 91 10.62 4.21 2.50
N LYS A 92 11.24 3.03 2.30
CA LYS A 92 12.42 2.83 1.46
C LYS A 92 11.99 2.52 0.02
N GLU A 93 12.67 3.13 -0.94
CA GLU A 93 12.51 2.81 -2.36
C GLU A 93 12.88 1.34 -2.65
N PHE A 94 12.15 0.72 -3.57
CA PHE A 94 12.39 -0.66 -4.03
C PHE A 94 12.06 -0.76 -5.52
N ASP A 95 12.54 -1.81 -6.17
CA ASP A 95 12.28 -2.07 -7.59
C ASP A 95 10.82 -2.53 -7.76
N ILE A 96 9.96 -1.58 -8.16
CA ILE A 96 8.53 -1.79 -8.38
C ILE A 96 8.29 -2.74 -9.55
N ASP A 97 9.05 -2.62 -10.65
CA ASP A 97 8.84 -3.42 -11.85
C ASP A 97 9.21 -4.89 -11.61
N LYS A 98 10.32 -5.12 -10.88
CA LYS A 98 10.65 -6.45 -10.38
C LYS A 98 9.53 -6.97 -9.48
N ALA A 99 9.07 -6.15 -8.52
CA ALA A 99 8.04 -6.60 -7.59
C ALA A 99 6.74 -6.99 -8.30
N ILE A 100 6.30 -6.21 -9.29
CA ILE A 100 5.13 -6.53 -10.11
C ILE A 100 5.32 -7.87 -10.83
N LYS A 101 6.47 -8.08 -11.49
CA LYS A 101 6.76 -9.31 -12.24
C LYS A 101 6.78 -10.53 -11.32
N ASP A 102 7.45 -10.42 -10.17
CA ASP A 102 7.53 -11.47 -9.18
C ASP A 102 6.13 -11.85 -8.68
N ILE A 103 5.30 -10.87 -8.31
CA ILE A 103 3.94 -11.14 -7.81
C ILE A 103 3.05 -11.77 -8.88
N ILE A 104 3.08 -11.25 -10.12
CA ILE A 104 2.31 -11.85 -11.22
C ILE A 104 2.72 -13.31 -11.44
N HIS A 105 4.02 -13.61 -11.39
CA HIS A 105 4.53 -14.96 -11.58
C HIS A 105 4.20 -15.88 -10.40
N LEU A 106 4.50 -15.47 -9.17
CA LEU A 106 4.34 -16.28 -7.96
C LEU A 106 2.89 -16.68 -7.71
N PHE A 107 1.95 -15.78 -7.98
CA PHE A 107 0.51 -15.99 -7.77
C PHE A 107 -0.23 -16.37 -9.06
N GLY A 108 0.47 -16.53 -10.18
CA GLY A 108 -0.11 -16.96 -11.45
C GLY A 108 -1.19 -16.02 -12.01
N ILE A 109 -1.13 -14.72 -11.68
CA ILE A 109 -2.16 -13.73 -11.97
C ILE A 109 -2.32 -13.56 -13.49
N LYS A 110 -3.54 -13.73 -14.03
CA LYS A 110 -3.80 -13.53 -15.47
C LYS A 110 -4.22 -12.11 -15.81
N LYS A 111 -4.92 -11.44 -14.90
CA LYS A 111 -5.37 -10.05 -15.06
C LYS A 111 -5.11 -9.28 -13.77
N SER A 112 -4.62 -8.06 -13.89
CA SER A 112 -4.33 -7.22 -12.72
C SER A 112 -4.61 -5.75 -12.97
N LYS A 113 -5.08 -5.06 -11.93
CA LYS A 113 -4.95 -3.59 -11.84
C LYS A 113 -3.81 -3.28 -10.90
N ILE A 114 -2.92 -2.40 -11.33
CA ILE A 114 -1.72 -2.05 -10.58
C ILE A 114 -1.72 -0.54 -10.38
N LYS A 115 -1.49 -0.11 -9.14
CA LYS A 115 -1.34 1.29 -8.79
C LYS A 115 -0.10 1.46 -7.93
N VAL A 116 0.64 2.52 -8.21
CA VAL A 116 1.73 2.96 -7.35
C VAL A 116 1.35 4.31 -6.76
N LEU A 117 1.41 4.41 -5.44
CA LEU A 117 1.30 5.67 -4.74
C LEU A 117 2.65 6.06 -4.16
N ILE A 118 2.98 7.34 -4.28
CA ILE A 118 4.11 7.93 -3.57
C ILE A 118 3.58 8.49 -2.25
N ARG A 119 4.15 8.04 -1.14
CA ARG A 119 3.72 8.36 0.22
C ARG A 119 4.75 9.28 0.87
N GLY A 120 4.29 10.25 1.65
CA GLY A 120 5.16 11.23 2.31
C GLY A 120 5.49 12.48 1.47
N GLN A 121 4.81 12.68 0.32
CA GLN A 121 4.93 13.94 -0.42
C GLN A 121 4.39 15.10 0.44
N GLU A 122 5.20 16.14 0.65
CA GLU A 122 4.70 17.39 1.17
C GLU A 122 3.73 17.98 0.14
N VAL A 123 2.48 18.19 0.55
CA VAL A 123 1.56 19.07 -0.19
C VAL A 123 2.13 20.49 -0.02
N PRO A 124 2.35 21.27 -1.08
CA PRO A 124 2.69 22.68 -0.92
C PRO A 124 1.64 23.31 -0.01
N ARG A 125 2.05 23.91 1.12
CA ARG A 125 1.15 24.69 1.98
C ARG A 125 0.68 25.93 1.22
N PHE A 126 -0.24 25.78 0.28
CA PHE A 126 -1.03 26.89 -0.25
C PHE A 126 -2.36 26.92 0.47
N ILE A 127 -2.34 27.34 1.74
CA ILE A 127 -3.46 28.09 2.31
C ILE A 127 -2.88 29.29 3.06
N LYS A 128 -2.72 30.38 2.32
CA LYS A 128 -2.84 31.76 2.83
C LYS A 128 -3.57 32.57 1.76
N ILE A 129 -4.85 32.29 1.60
CA ILE A 129 -5.78 33.21 0.92
C ILE A 129 -7.03 33.27 1.78
N ALA A 130 -7.04 34.16 2.78
CA ALA A 130 -8.25 34.79 3.33
C ALA A 130 -7.99 35.82 4.45
N ASP A 131 -6.78 35.97 5.01
CA ASP A 131 -6.59 36.94 6.11
C ASP A 131 -6.41 38.41 5.68
N ASN A 132 -6.45 38.71 4.38
CA ASN A 132 -6.29 40.09 3.87
C ASN A 132 -7.50 40.64 3.09
N LEU A 133 -8.64 39.94 2.99
CA LEU A 133 -9.85 40.52 2.37
C LEU A 133 -10.71 41.34 3.34
N SER A 134 -10.47 41.27 4.65
CA SER A 134 -11.13 42.11 5.66
C SER A 134 -10.48 43.49 5.83
N ALA A 135 -9.30 43.74 5.25
CA ALA A 135 -8.59 45.01 5.36
C ALA A 135 -8.87 46.01 4.21
N HIS A 136 -9.70 45.64 3.22
CA HIS A 136 -10.02 46.52 2.08
C HIS A 136 -11.51 46.86 1.93
N LEU A 137 -12.36 46.41 2.87
CA LEU A 137 -13.77 46.78 2.92
C LEU A 137 -14.12 47.67 4.13
N SER A 138 -13.12 48.14 4.89
CA SER A 138 -13.31 49.10 5.99
C SER A 138 -12.77 50.50 5.71
N GLU A 139 -12.18 50.76 4.54
CA GLU A 139 -11.68 52.11 4.17
C GLU A 139 -12.58 52.89 3.20
N THR A 140 -13.70 52.33 2.74
CA THR A 140 -14.67 53.06 1.90
C THR A 140 -16.03 53.20 2.60
N GLY A 141 -16.05 54.04 3.63
CA GLY A 141 -17.24 54.53 4.34
C GLY A 141 -16.76 55.26 5.61
N THR A 142 -16.86 56.58 5.78
CA THR A 142 -17.93 57.51 5.38
C THR A 142 -17.43 58.97 5.54
N PHE A 143 -18.16 59.93 4.93
CA PHE A 143 -18.26 61.39 5.21
C PHE A 143 -17.44 62.35 4.34
N LEU A 144 -18.02 62.80 3.22
CA LEU A 144 -18.80 64.05 3.12
C LEU A 144 -19.77 63.97 1.93
#